data_AF-U4LM59-F1
#
_entry.id   AF-U4LM59-F1
#
_cell.length_a   1.000
_cell.length_b   1.000
_cell.length_c   1.000
_cell.angle_alpha   90.00
_cell.angle_beta   90.00
_cell.angle_gamma   90.00
#
_symmetry.space_group_name_H-M   'P 1'
#
loop_
_entity.id
_entity.type
_entity.pdbx_description
1 polymer ?
#
loop_
_entity_poly.entity_id
_entity_poly.type
_entity_poly.pdbx_seq_one_letter_code
_entity_poly.pdbx_strand_id
1 'polypeptide(L)'
;MTTTPAIMIRRSPVRFLLLLLIPVIYLLHSHEQLQLPSLKRVKFVGESGLFRKDIQQAPLTNNLVAQNEGISRGPWILDPPLPPKFTTDEITLRFKCLWNPDDLCPKRYIVVLRGPTIYSPPLGAIKQDLSDPTVVTIKVQVPEPGHYELFAWPDFEACPKYWRDNMKYPMNRGQVMGTPARITVTGSPKVVDSLEPCTLDNTEANGRSHGRWIAKNALQTEYRASDWASSFPEKQEYIYQPYKCKRPHYTAKILDDTKTVSHILFIGDSVLRGAFCSQIWPALSESGIADGPCKFINDAALYHAAPKDMEYKTPDGRNVKLSFRFVDDHPVEKLPKLKDAASYEHVPGTPTHIVTNLGLWLAPFTISQYESTVKSFLEGLHELYPAATMIWRTTTDVAPMIQCFSDKGMTRSTIFEQREVSFDIVEEMKQKGVKMFVVDAYTMTATRPDTANDGRHWVIESPDEMKWLPTSRPAAADAERAVLDGVFDIIAQDDRMQRRKLKEETEAE
;
A
#
# COMPACT_ATOMS: atom_id res chain seq x y z
N MET A 1 -29.54 -32.60 61.05
CA MET A 1 -28.31 -33.35 61.34
C MET A 1 -27.94 -34.16 60.12
N THR A 2 -26.93 -33.72 59.39
CA THR A 2 -26.18 -34.49 58.39
C THR A 2 -24.84 -33.76 58.25
N THR A 3 -23.77 -34.43 58.66
CA THR A 3 -22.40 -33.92 58.69
C THR A 3 -21.69 -34.23 57.38
N THR A 4 -21.15 -33.19 56.72
CA THR A 4 -20.32 -33.31 55.51
C THR A 4 -18.85 -33.45 55.90
N PRO A 5 -18.06 -34.37 55.30
CA PRO A 5 -16.66 -34.57 55.69
C PRO A 5 -15.74 -33.54 55.05
N ALA A 6 -14.74 -33.10 55.80
CA ALA A 6 -13.69 -32.20 55.34
C ALA A 6 -12.70 -32.92 54.41
N ILE A 7 -12.54 -32.41 53.18
CA ILE A 7 -11.56 -32.88 52.22
C ILE A 7 -10.20 -32.25 52.55
N MET A 8 -9.28 -33.07 53.06
CA MET A 8 -7.91 -32.67 53.36
C MET A 8 -7.09 -32.66 52.07
N ILE A 9 -6.87 -31.47 51.49
CA ILE A 9 -6.05 -31.29 50.27
C ILE A 9 -4.57 -31.43 50.65
N ARG A 10 -3.96 -32.58 50.33
CA ARG A 10 -2.49 -32.75 50.36
C ARG A 10 -1.87 -31.87 49.28
N ARG A 11 -1.22 -30.78 49.68
CA ARG A 11 -0.43 -29.92 48.79
C ARG A 11 0.85 -30.66 48.38
N SER A 12 0.97 -30.99 47.10
CA SER A 12 2.18 -31.58 46.52
C SER A 12 3.33 -30.56 46.52
N PRO A 13 4.52 -30.89 47.07
CA PRO A 13 5.69 -30.01 47.10
C PRO A 13 6.18 -29.61 45.70
N VAL A 14 5.78 -30.35 44.65
CA VAL A 14 6.12 -30.07 43.25
C VAL A 14 5.45 -28.78 42.73
N ARG A 15 4.23 -28.46 43.19
CA ARG A 15 3.54 -27.22 42.77
C ARG A 15 4.18 -25.97 43.37
N PHE A 16 4.78 -26.06 44.55
CA PHE A 16 5.48 -24.94 45.18
C PHE A 16 6.83 -24.67 44.51
N LEU A 17 7.53 -25.73 44.07
CA LEU A 17 8.78 -25.60 43.33
C LEU A 17 8.59 -24.95 41.95
N LEU A 18 7.52 -25.30 41.25
CA LEU A 18 7.16 -24.71 39.94
C LEU A 18 6.76 -23.23 40.04
N LEU A 19 6.08 -22.84 41.12
CA LEU A 19 5.71 -21.43 41.36
C LEU A 19 6.91 -20.53 41.71
N LEU A 20 8.02 -21.11 42.19
CA LEU A 20 9.27 -20.39 42.46
C LEU A 20 10.22 -20.33 41.25
N LEU A 21 10.15 -21.29 40.33
CA LEU A 21 10.99 -21.32 39.13
C LEU A 21 10.51 -20.35 38.04
N ILE A 22 9.21 -20.11 37.92
CA ILE A 22 8.64 -19.24 36.87
C ILE A 22 9.12 -17.78 37.00
N PRO A 23 9.13 -17.15 38.20
CA PRO A 23 9.68 -15.80 38.35
C PRO A 23 11.19 -15.73 38.09
N VAL A 24 11.95 -16.77 38.42
CA VAL A 24 13.41 -16.82 38.20
C VAL A 24 13.74 -16.97 36.71
N ILE A 25 13.00 -17.80 35.99
CA ILE A 25 13.12 -17.93 34.53
C ILE A 25 12.74 -16.61 33.84
N TYR A 26 11.69 -15.94 34.34
CA TYR A 26 11.28 -14.63 33.82
C TYR A 26 12.34 -13.55 34.10
N LEU A 27 12.95 -13.54 35.29
CA LEU A 27 14.02 -12.62 35.67
C LEU A 27 15.32 -12.85 34.86
N LEU A 28 15.63 -14.12 34.54
CA LEU A 28 16.77 -14.51 33.71
C LEU A 28 16.52 -14.24 32.22
N HIS A 29 15.25 -14.18 31.78
CA HIS A 29 14.89 -13.81 30.41
C HIS A 29 14.89 -12.28 30.20
N SER A 30 14.62 -11.49 31.24
CA SER A 30 14.57 -10.02 31.17
C SER A 30 15.93 -9.33 31.28
N HIS A 31 16.99 -10.04 31.70
CA HIS A 31 18.36 -9.54 31.70
C HIS A 31 19.16 -10.24 30.59
N GLU A 32 19.46 -9.49 29.53
CA GLU A 32 20.34 -9.89 28.43
C GLU A 32 21.66 -10.48 28.94
N GLN A 33 21.87 -11.79 28.76
CA GLN A 33 23.16 -12.44 28.49
C GLN A 33 22.97 -13.96 28.30
N LEU A 34 22.39 -14.35 27.17
CA LEU A 34 22.63 -15.67 26.58
C LEU A 34 23.28 -15.42 25.22
N GLN A 35 24.62 -15.44 25.19
CA GLN A 35 25.33 -15.63 23.94
C GLN A 35 24.91 -17.00 23.40
N LEU A 36 24.20 -16.99 22.26
CA LEU A 36 23.92 -18.22 21.53
C LEU A 36 25.26 -18.90 21.21
N PRO A 37 25.37 -20.23 21.38
CA PRO A 37 26.62 -20.93 21.12
C PRO A 37 27.02 -20.70 19.66
N SER A 38 28.30 -20.40 19.42
CA SER A 38 28.82 -20.28 18.06
C SER A 38 28.61 -21.62 17.36
N LEU A 39 27.66 -21.69 16.43
CA LEU A 39 27.40 -22.87 15.61
C LEU A 39 28.52 -23.01 14.57
N LYS A 40 29.71 -23.40 15.02
CA LYS A 40 30.74 -23.93 14.13
C LYS A 40 30.39 -25.38 13.81
N ARG A 41 29.91 -25.59 12.59
CA ARG A 41 29.72 -26.87 11.87
C ARG A 41 28.64 -27.80 12.44
N VAL A 42 27.39 -27.53 12.05
CA VAL A 42 26.42 -28.62 11.86
C VAL A 42 26.65 -29.19 10.46
N LYS A 43 27.20 -30.41 10.38
CA LYS A 43 27.23 -31.20 9.14
C LYS A 43 25.81 -31.70 8.90
N PHE A 44 25.06 -31.03 8.04
CA PHE A 44 23.83 -31.59 7.48
C PHE A 44 24.23 -32.66 6.45
N VAL A 45 24.16 -33.92 6.85
CA VAL A 45 24.15 -35.06 5.93
C VAL A 45 22.75 -35.63 6.01
N GLY A 46 21.90 -35.20 5.08
CA GLY A 46 20.60 -35.80 4.80
C GLY A 46 20.60 -36.24 3.35
N GLU A 47 20.34 -37.53 3.11
CA GLU A 47 20.30 -38.16 1.78
C GLU A 47 19.09 -37.70 0.92
N SER A 48 18.28 -36.77 1.40
CA SER A 48 17.30 -36.03 0.60
C SER A 48 17.92 -34.72 0.10
N GLY A 49 18.29 -34.68 -1.18
CA GLY A 49 19.01 -33.58 -1.86
C GLY A 49 18.28 -32.23 -1.91
N LEU A 50 18.03 -31.61 -0.75
CA LEU A 50 17.37 -30.31 -0.57
C LEU A 50 18.30 -29.11 -0.77
N PHE A 51 19.60 -29.32 -0.95
CA PHE A 51 20.56 -28.27 -1.23
C PHE A 51 21.41 -28.66 -2.44
N ARG A 52 20.91 -28.35 -3.65
CA ARG A 52 21.77 -28.33 -4.84
C ARG A 52 22.82 -27.24 -4.66
N LYS A 53 24.09 -27.61 -4.83
CA LYS A 53 25.28 -26.76 -4.70
C LYS A 53 25.31 -25.58 -5.68
N ASP A 54 24.37 -25.56 -6.63
CA ASP A 54 24.35 -24.64 -7.77
C ASP A 54 23.30 -23.52 -7.64
N ILE A 55 22.52 -23.49 -6.55
CA ILE A 55 21.65 -22.34 -6.24
C ILE A 55 22.49 -21.36 -5.43
N GLN A 56 23.03 -20.34 -6.11
CA GLN A 56 23.63 -19.20 -5.43
C GLN A 56 22.55 -18.45 -4.64
N GLN A 57 22.40 -18.79 -3.36
CA GLN A 57 21.74 -17.90 -2.42
C GLN A 57 22.55 -16.60 -2.41
N ALA A 58 21.89 -15.49 -2.76
CA ALA A 58 22.50 -14.17 -2.64
C ALA A 58 23.06 -14.03 -1.22
N PRO A 59 24.34 -13.64 -1.04
CA PRO A 59 24.82 -13.30 0.29
C PRO A 59 23.91 -12.22 0.86
N LEU A 60 23.42 -12.44 2.09
CA LEU A 60 22.48 -11.57 2.81
C LEU A 60 22.98 -10.12 2.96
N THR A 61 24.23 -9.86 2.61
CA THR A 61 24.88 -8.55 2.61
C THR A 61 24.30 -7.55 1.61
N ASN A 62 23.57 -8.00 0.58
CA ASN A 62 22.95 -7.10 -0.41
C ASN A 62 21.50 -6.71 -0.08
N ASN A 63 20.92 -7.25 0.99
CA ASN A 63 19.66 -6.78 1.51
C ASN A 63 19.97 -5.72 2.58
N LEU A 64 19.96 -4.44 2.19
CA LEU A 64 20.20 -3.30 3.10
C LEU A 64 19.24 -3.30 4.31
N VAL A 65 18.11 -4.03 4.25
CA VAL A 65 17.14 -4.19 5.33
C VAL A 65 17.48 -5.37 6.27
N ALA A 66 18.31 -6.33 5.83
CA ALA A 66 18.55 -7.58 6.56
C ALA A 66 19.46 -7.45 7.79
N GLN A 67 20.22 -6.35 7.93
CA GLN A 67 21.24 -6.28 8.98
C GLN A 67 20.69 -5.89 10.37
N ASN A 68 19.52 -5.26 10.45
CA ASN A 68 18.98 -4.74 11.73
C ASN A 68 17.66 -5.40 12.20
N GLU A 69 16.88 -6.06 11.34
CA GLU A 69 15.51 -6.51 11.68
C GLU A 69 15.38 -7.99 12.09
N GLY A 70 16.39 -8.82 11.80
CA GLY A 70 16.38 -10.28 12.03
C GLY A 70 15.38 -11.02 11.13
N ILE A 71 15.86 -11.96 10.31
CA ILE A 71 15.00 -12.78 9.44
C ILE A 71 14.38 -13.91 10.28
N SER A 72 13.06 -13.89 10.46
CA SER A 72 12.32 -15.07 10.94
C SER A 72 11.75 -15.80 9.73
N ARG A 73 12.12 -17.07 9.57
CA ARG A 73 11.58 -17.95 8.52
C ARG A 73 10.57 -18.88 9.14
N GLY A 74 9.38 -18.96 8.57
CA GLY A 74 8.40 -19.97 8.97
C GLY A 74 8.47 -21.22 8.11
N PRO A 75 7.50 -22.14 8.24
CA PRO A 75 7.52 -23.46 7.64
C PRO A 75 7.18 -23.46 6.13
N TRP A 76 7.37 -22.35 5.42
CA TRP A 76 7.01 -22.22 4.00
C TRP A 76 8.25 -22.30 3.13
N ILE A 77 8.21 -23.16 2.12
CA ILE A 77 9.30 -23.37 1.18
C ILE A 77 8.82 -23.15 -0.26
N LEU A 78 9.74 -22.74 -1.13
CA LEU A 78 9.56 -22.80 -2.57
C LEU A 78 9.96 -24.21 -3.06
N ASP A 79 9.01 -24.97 -3.63
CA ASP A 79 9.17 -26.41 -3.94
C ASP A 79 8.60 -26.81 -5.31
N PRO A 80 9.44 -27.14 -6.31
CA PRO A 80 10.90 -27.25 -6.22
C PRO A 80 11.58 -25.87 -6.18
N PRO A 81 12.88 -25.81 -5.82
CA PRO A 81 13.65 -24.59 -5.96
C PRO A 81 13.60 -24.04 -7.40
N LEU A 82 13.55 -22.73 -7.53
CA LEU A 82 13.47 -22.05 -8.82
C LEU A 82 14.66 -22.37 -9.73
N PRO A 83 14.45 -22.59 -11.03
CA PRO A 83 15.54 -22.58 -11.98
C PRO A 83 16.17 -21.17 -12.04
N PRO A 84 17.49 -21.06 -12.29
CA PRO A 84 18.17 -19.77 -12.35
C PRO A 84 17.72 -18.90 -13.53
N LYS A 85 17.04 -19.49 -14.51
CA LYS A 85 16.58 -18.85 -15.72
C LYS A 85 15.22 -19.39 -16.15
N PHE A 86 14.32 -18.49 -16.55
CA PHE A 86 13.06 -18.82 -17.23
C PHE A 86 12.75 -17.77 -18.31
N THR A 87 11.79 -18.07 -19.20
CA THR A 87 11.41 -17.14 -20.26
C THR A 87 10.33 -16.16 -19.79
N THR A 88 9.99 -15.15 -20.59
CA THR A 88 8.81 -14.29 -20.38
C THR A 88 7.47 -15.05 -20.48
N ASP A 89 7.50 -16.37 -20.71
CA ASP A 89 6.32 -17.22 -20.73
C ASP A 89 5.79 -17.55 -19.34
N GLU A 90 4.56 -18.04 -19.29
CA GLU A 90 3.94 -18.41 -18.03
C GLU A 90 4.72 -19.57 -17.40
N ILE A 91 5.13 -19.39 -16.14
CA ILE A 91 5.66 -20.44 -15.28
C ILE A 91 4.76 -20.62 -14.07
N THR A 92 4.80 -21.80 -13.47
CA THR A 92 4.08 -22.07 -12.21
C THR A 92 5.09 -22.15 -11.08
N LEU A 93 4.97 -21.23 -10.13
CA LEU A 93 5.61 -21.33 -8.83
C LEU A 93 4.78 -22.24 -7.94
N ARG A 94 5.44 -23.05 -7.12
CA ARG A 94 4.78 -23.91 -6.13
C ARG A 94 5.40 -23.66 -4.77
N PHE A 95 4.55 -23.28 -3.83
CA PHE A 95 4.89 -23.05 -2.43
C PHE A 95 4.31 -24.19 -1.60
N LYS A 96 5.10 -24.72 -0.68
CA LYS A 96 4.69 -25.77 0.23
C LYS A 96 4.86 -25.33 1.67
N CYS A 97 3.81 -25.49 2.47
CA CYS A 97 3.84 -25.35 3.91
C CYS A 97 4.22 -26.71 4.54
N LEU A 98 5.16 -26.70 5.47
CA LEU A 98 5.66 -27.89 6.17
C LEU A 98 5.04 -28.06 7.56
N TRP A 99 3.91 -27.41 7.81
CA TRP A 99 3.23 -27.37 9.10
C TRP A 99 1.81 -27.95 9.01
N ASN A 100 1.08 -27.95 10.13
CA ASN A 100 -0.33 -28.31 10.14
C ASN A 100 -1.12 -27.35 9.21
N PRO A 101 -1.89 -27.87 8.22
CA PRO A 101 -2.73 -27.10 7.33
C PRO A 101 -3.64 -26.07 8.02
N ASP A 102 -4.17 -26.42 9.20
CA ASP A 102 -5.18 -25.62 9.90
C ASP A 102 -4.59 -24.50 10.78
N ASP A 103 -3.26 -24.33 10.78
CA ASP A 103 -2.56 -23.39 11.66
C ASP A 103 -1.75 -22.34 10.88
N LEU A 104 -0.57 -22.71 10.36
CA LEU A 104 0.37 -21.77 9.73
C LEU A 104 0.39 -21.85 8.20
N CYS A 105 -0.45 -22.67 7.57
CA CYS A 105 -0.44 -22.82 6.11
C CYS A 105 -1.37 -21.79 5.46
N PRO A 106 -0.83 -20.76 4.79
CA PRO A 106 -1.68 -19.76 4.16
C PRO A 106 -2.29 -20.34 2.88
N LYS A 107 -3.48 -19.86 2.53
CA LYS A 107 -4.12 -20.19 1.24
C LYS A 107 -3.48 -19.47 0.06
N ARG A 108 -2.67 -18.43 0.35
CA ARG A 108 -2.08 -17.52 -0.65
C ARG A 108 -0.69 -17.08 -0.23
N TYR A 109 0.09 -16.62 -1.19
CA TYR A 109 1.38 -15.99 -0.95
C TYR A 109 1.47 -14.66 -1.70
N ILE A 110 2.08 -13.67 -1.08
CA ILE A 110 2.50 -12.44 -1.74
C ILE A 110 3.81 -12.75 -2.45
N VAL A 111 3.86 -12.53 -3.76
CA VAL A 111 5.07 -12.74 -4.56
C VAL A 111 5.44 -11.46 -5.26
N VAL A 112 6.67 -10.99 -5.05
CA VAL A 112 7.20 -9.76 -5.66
C VAL A 112 8.49 -10.09 -6.37
N LEU A 113 8.56 -9.77 -7.66
CA LEU A 113 9.77 -9.86 -8.47
C LEU A 113 10.29 -8.44 -8.67
N ARG A 114 11.46 -8.15 -8.12
CA ARG A 114 12.13 -6.85 -8.20
C ARG A 114 13.32 -6.92 -9.16
N GLY A 115 13.31 -6.13 -10.22
CA GLY A 115 14.36 -6.10 -11.25
C GLY A 115 14.30 -4.80 -12.04
N PRO A 116 14.52 -4.81 -13.37
CA PRO A 116 14.30 -3.63 -14.22
C PRO A 116 12.90 -3.02 -14.03
N THR A 117 11.93 -3.88 -13.76
CA THR A 117 10.58 -3.51 -13.34
C THR A 117 10.17 -4.30 -12.10
N ILE A 118 9.12 -3.86 -11.41
CA ILE A 118 8.53 -4.63 -10.30
C ILE A 118 7.25 -5.29 -10.80
N TYR A 119 7.18 -6.60 -10.58
CA TYR A 119 6.04 -7.41 -10.96
C TYR A 119 5.53 -8.22 -9.77
N SER A 120 4.22 -8.20 -9.56
CA SER A 120 3.51 -9.11 -8.66
C SER A 120 2.41 -9.80 -9.46
N PRO A 121 2.28 -11.14 -9.38
CA PRO A 121 1.15 -11.85 -9.96
C PRO A 121 -0.17 -11.33 -9.36
N PRO A 122 -1.25 -11.24 -10.16
CA PRO A 122 -2.57 -10.86 -9.65
C PRO A 122 -3.12 -11.94 -8.71
N LEU A 123 -4.00 -11.56 -7.78
CA LEU A 123 -4.58 -12.50 -6.80
C LEU A 123 -5.25 -13.72 -7.45
N GLY A 124 -5.93 -13.54 -8.59
CA GLY A 124 -6.56 -14.64 -9.34
C GLY A 124 -5.59 -15.66 -9.95
N ALA A 125 -4.29 -15.37 -10.00
CA ALA A 125 -3.27 -16.31 -10.43
C ALA A 125 -2.82 -17.28 -9.33
N ILE A 126 -3.27 -17.06 -8.09
CA ILE A 126 -2.91 -17.83 -6.89
C ILE A 126 -3.98 -18.89 -6.64
N LYS A 127 -3.57 -20.15 -6.54
CA LYS A 127 -4.49 -21.29 -6.32
C LYS A 127 -3.94 -22.22 -5.26
N GLN A 128 -4.69 -22.40 -4.17
CA GLN A 128 -4.45 -23.49 -3.23
C GLN A 128 -4.84 -24.82 -3.89
N ASP A 129 -4.02 -25.85 -3.69
CA ASP A 129 -4.34 -27.19 -4.16
C ASP A 129 -5.49 -27.77 -3.31
N LEU A 130 -6.56 -28.22 -3.98
CA LEU A 130 -7.73 -28.79 -3.31
C LEU A 130 -7.45 -30.16 -2.69
N SER A 131 -6.46 -30.88 -3.21
CA SER A 131 -6.04 -32.20 -2.72
C SER A 131 -4.97 -32.13 -1.63
N ASP A 132 -4.21 -31.04 -1.58
CA ASP A 132 -3.19 -30.77 -0.56
C ASP A 132 -3.24 -29.31 -0.11
N PRO A 133 -3.96 -28.97 0.98
CA PRO A 133 -4.08 -27.59 1.44
C PRO A 133 -2.75 -26.98 1.91
N THR A 134 -1.68 -27.77 2.04
CA THR A 134 -0.34 -27.24 2.31
C THR A 134 0.34 -26.65 1.07
N VAL A 135 -0.21 -26.87 -0.11
CA VAL A 135 0.38 -26.48 -1.40
C VAL A 135 -0.41 -25.32 -2.01
N VAL A 136 0.33 -24.29 -2.43
CA VAL A 136 -0.20 -23.17 -3.21
C VAL A 136 0.61 -23.03 -4.49
N THR A 137 -0.08 -22.91 -5.61
CA THR A 137 0.51 -22.66 -6.92
C THR A 137 0.22 -21.24 -7.38
N ILE A 138 1.18 -20.60 -8.03
CA ILE A 138 1.05 -19.24 -8.55
C ILE A 138 1.54 -19.22 -9.98
N LYS A 139 0.66 -18.88 -10.92
CA LYS A 139 1.04 -18.63 -12.31
C LYS A 139 1.70 -17.27 -12.42
N VAL A 140 2.90 -17.24 -13.00
CA VAL A 140 3.74 -16.05 -13.10
C VAL A 140 4.13 -15.85 -14.55
N GLN A 141 3.88 -14.67 -15.09
CA GLN A 141 4.30 -14.27 -16.42
C GLN A 141 4.99 -12.91 -16.32
N VAL A 142 6.31 -12.92 -16.18
CA VAL A 142 7.08 -11.67 -16.05
C VAL A 142 7.11 -10.98 -17.42
N PRO A 143 6.58 -9.75 -17.55
CA PRO A 143 6.40 -9.14 -18.86
C PRO A 143 7.69 -8.78 -19.58
N GLU A 144 8.77 -8.52 -18.83
CA GLU A 144 10.02 -7.98 -19.36
C GLU A 144 11.22 -8.87 -19.01
N PRO A 145 12.18 -9.02 -19.92
CA PRO A 145 13.43 -9.72 -19.64
C PRO A 145 14.32 -8.91 -18.71
N GLY A 146 15.14 -9.60 -17.91
CA GLY A 146 16.05 -8.95 -16.98
C GLY A 146 16.48 -9.84 -15.82
N HIS A 147 17.29 -9.29 -14.93
CA HIS A 147 17.65 -9.93 -13.67
C HIS A 147 16.68 -9.49 -12.58
N TYR A 148 16.04 -10.45 -11.93
CA TYR A 148 15.07 -10.20 -10.86
C TYR A 148 15.48 -10.90 -9.57
N GLU A 149 15.09 -10.32 -8.45
CA GLU A 149 15.06 -10.94 -7.14
C GLU A 149 13.59 -11.24 -6.79
N LEU A 150 13.27 -12.52 -6.59
CA LEU A 150 11.94 -12.98 -6.22
C LEU A 150 11.84 -13.08 -4.71
N PHE A 151 10.92 -12.33 -4.13
CA PHE A 151 10.55 -12.36 -2.72
C PHE A 151 9.17 -13.00 -2.56
N ALA A 152 8.97 -13.73 -1.47
CA ALA A 152 7.66 -14.26 -1.15
C ALA A 152 7.36 -14.29 0.36
N TRP A 153 6.10 -14.06 0.71
CA TRP A 153 5.58 -14.06 2.08
C TRP A 153 4.20 -14.74 2.14
N PRO A 154 3.83 -15.37 3.27
CA PRO A 154 2.48 -15.88 3.46
C PRO A 154 1.46 -14.73 3.44
N ASP A 155 0.33 -14.95 2.76
CA ASP A 155 -0.82 -14.05 2.76
C ASP A 155 -1.99 -14.72 3.50
N PHE A 156 -2.17 -14.35 4.77
CA PHE A 156 -3.20 -14.92 5.62
C PHE A 156 -4.50 -14.12 5.51
N GLU A 157 -5.61 -14.81 5.19
CA GLU A 157 -6.96 -14.24 5.30
C GLU A 157 -7.32 -13.94 6.75
N ALA A 158 -6.91 -14.81 7.66
CA ALA A 158 -7.03 -14.64 9.10
C ALA A 158 -5.66 -14.91 9.72
N CYS A 159 -5.01 -13.87 10.24
CA CYS A 159 -3.67 -14.04 10.78
C CYS A 159 -3.70 -14.85 12.08
N PRO A 160 -2.75 -15.80 12.24
CA PRO A 160 -2.54 -16.47 13.50
C PRO A 160 -2.38 -15.45 14.63
N LYS A 161 -3.02 -15.69 15.78
CA LYS A 161 -2.97 -14.78 16.94
C LYS A 161 -1.54 -14.39 17.32
N TYR A 162 -0.63 -15.37 17.31
CA TYR A 162 0.80 -15.12 17.58
C TYR A 162 1.42 -14.13 16.59
N TRP A 163 1.08 -14.22 15.31
CA TRP A 163 1.55 -13.30 14.28
C TRP A 163 1.07 -11.88 14.56
N ARG A 164 -0.23 -11.72 14.77
CA ARG A 164 -0.84 -10.41 15.05
C ARG A 164 -0.30 -9.75 16.32
N ASP A 165 -0.15 -10.53 17.39
CA ASP A 165 0.12 -9.98 18.72
C ASP A 165 1.64 -9.76 18.97
N ASN A 166 2.51 -10.56 18.32
CA ASN A 166 3.96 -10.55 18.61
C ASN A 166 4.83 -10.11 17.43
N MET A 167 4.32 -10.11 16.19
CA MET A 167 5.10 -9.65 15.03
C MET A 167 4.84 -8.16 14.81
N LYS A 168 5.51 -7.33 15.61
CA LYS A 168 5.59 -5.89 15.33
C LYS A 168 6.74 -5.64 14.35
N TYR A 169 6.41 -5.19 13.13
CA TYR A 169 7.29 -4.52 12.16
C TYR A 169 8.64 -5.22 11.93
N PRO A 170 8.67 -6.31 11.18
CA PRO A 170 9.45 -6.22 9.94
C PRO A 170 8.92 -7.05 8.76
N MET A 171 8.98 -6.44 7.57
CA MET A 171 8.77 -7.08 6.26
C MET A 171 9.61 -8.35 6.09
N ASN A 172 10.75 -8.48 6.78
CA ASN A 172 11.68 -9.61 6.67
C ASN A 172 11.33 -10.82 7.54
N ARG A 173 10.36 -10.71 8.46
CA ARG A 173 9.88 -11.86 9.23
C ARG A 173 8.70 -12.47 8.49
N GLY A 174 8.72 -13.78 8.34
CA GLY A 174 7.73 -14.48 7.53
C GLY A 174 8.19 -14.89 6.15
N GLN A 175 9.41 -14.58 5.75
CA GLN A 175 9.84 -14.83 4.38
C GLN A 175 9.88 -16.32 4.06
N VAL A 176 9.35 -16.69 2.89
CA VAL A 176 9.38 -18.06 2.38
C VAL A 176 10.84 -18.50 2.18
N MET A 177 11.18 -19.67 2.69
CA MET A 177 12.50 -20.29 2.50
C MET A 177 12.79 -20.52 1.02
N GLY A 178 13.99 -20.12 0.60
CA GLY A 178 14.38 -20.08 -0.81
C GLY A 178 14.20 -18.71 -1.44
N THR A 179 13.66 -17.72 -0.71
CA THR A 179 13.62 -16.31 -1.14
C THR A 179 14.50 -15.42 -0.23
N PRO A 180 15.12 -14.32 -0.75
CA PRO A 180 15.07 -13.92 -2.15
C PRO A 180 15.81 -14.90 -3.07
N ALA A 181 15.19 -15.23 -4.20
CA ALA A 181 15.80 -16.04 -5.25
C ALA A 181 16.23 -15.14 -6.41
N ARG A 182 17.48 -15.26 -6.85
CA ARG A 182 17.95 -14.56 -8.06
C ARG A 182 17.57 -15.37 -9.28
N ILE A 183 16.93 -14.70 -10.23
CA ILE A 183 16.39 -15.30 -11.44
C ILE A 183 16.70 -14.40 -12.64
N THR A 184 16.94 -15.02 -13.79
CA THR A 184 17.10 -14.32 -15.06
C THR A 184 15.91 -14.62 -15.96
N VAL A 185 15.16 -13.58 -16.31
CA VAL A 185 14.05 -13.66 -17.27
C VAL A 185 14.57 -13.35 -18.66
N THR A 186 14.29 -14.20 -19.63
CA THR A 186 14.73 -14.03 -21.02
C THR A 186 13.57 -14.13 -22.00
N GLY A 187 13.75 -13.67 -23.25
CA GLY A 187 12.69 -13.64 -24.25
C GLY A 187 12.36 -12.21 -24.66
N SER A 188 11.29 -12.08 -25.44
CA SER A 188 10.83 -10.77 -25.93
C SER A 188 9.91 -10.11 -24.89
N PRO A 189 10.01 -8.79 -24.69
CA PRO A 189 9.04 -8.06 -23.88
C PRO A 189 7.61 -8.30 -24.37
N LYS A 190 6.68 -8.52 -23.43
CA LYS A 190 5.25 -8.73 -23.71
C LYS A 190 4.42 -7.44 -23.59
N VAL A 191 5.07 -6.33 -23.28
CA VAL A 191 4.46 -5.01 -23.10
C VAL A 191 5.14 -4.02 -24.04
N VAL A 192 4.34 -3.09 -24.57
CA VAL A 192 4.81 -1.99 -25.42
C VAL A 192 4.42 -0.70 -24.74
N ASP A 193 5.42 0.16 -24.51
CA ASP A 193 5.21 1.50 -23.97
C ASP A 193 4.89 2.50 -25.07
N SER A 194 3.95 3.39 -24.78
CA SER A 194 3.83 4.69 -25.41
C SER A 194 4.63 5.71 -24.61
N LEU A 195 5.23 6.66 -25.32
CA LEU A 195 5.98 7.79 -24.77
C LEU A 195 5.15 9.08 -24.76
N GLU A 196 3.90 9.03 -25.23
CA GLU A 196 3.00 10.18 -25.24
C GLU A 196 2.68 10.65 -23.82
N PRO A 197 2.45 11.96 -23.61
CA PRO A 197 2.02 12.46 -22.31
C PRO A 197 0.63 11.91 -21.96
N CYS A 198 0.36 11.75 -20.66
CA CYS A 198 -0.97 11.35 -20.22
C CYS A 198 -2.01 12.45 -20.47
N THR A 199 -3.24 12.02 -20.77
CA THR A 199 -4.42 12.88 -20.99
C THR A 199 -5.63 12.32 -20.24
N LEU A 200 -6.68 13.14 -20.07
CA LEU A 200 -7.89 12.76 -19.35
C LEU A 200 -8.75 11.78 -20.12
N ASP A 201 -8.49 11.58 -21.41
CA ASP A 201 -9.18 10.60 -22.24
C ASP A 201 -8.51 9.21 -22.16
N ASN A 202 -7.30 9.13 -21.60
CA ASN A 202 -6.57 7.88 -21.47
C ASN A 202 -7.18 6.98 -20.39
N THR A 203 -6.92 5.67 -20.49
CA THR A 203 -7.45 4.67 -19.54
C THR A 203 -6.96 4.87 -18.10
N GLU A 204 -5.84 5.58 -17.90
CA GLU A 204 -5.27 5.83 -16.57
C GLU A 204 -6.05 6.84 -15.73
N ALA A 205 -6.76 7.77 -16.37
CA ALA A 205 -7.65 8.71 -15.69
C ALA A 205 -9.10 8.19 -15.64
N ASN A 206 -9.43 7.20 -16.46
CA ASN A 206 -10.81 6.73 -16.65
C ASN A 206 -11.09 5.32 -16.10
N GLY A 207 -10.10 4.53 -15.72
CA GLY A 207 -10.35 3.14 -15.35
C GLY A 207 -9.18 2.47 -14.65
N ARG A 208 -9.12 1.14 -14.80
CA ARG A 208 -8.07 0.32 -14.20
C ARG A 208 -6.70 0.78 -14.69
N SER A 209 -5.75 0.93 -13.76
CA SER A 209 -4.40 1.30 -14.17
C SER A 209 -3.72 0.14 -14.87
N HIS A 210 -3.07 0.44 -15.98
CA HIS A 210 -2.28 -0.48 -16.77
C HIS A 210 -0.85 0.05 -16.80
N GLY A 211 -0.23 0.17 -15.64
CA GLY A 211 1.14 0.62 -15.49
C GLY A 211 2.04 -0.38 -14.78
N ARG A 212 3.26 0.04 -14.52
CA ARG A 212 4.24 -0.71 -13.73
C ARG A 212 5.24 0.21 -13.06
N TRP A 213 5.91 -0.34 -12.05
CA TRP A 213 7.09 0.29 -11.46
C TRP A 213 8.32 -0.04 -12.29
N ILE A 214 9.06 0.98 -12.68
CA ILE A 214 10.27 0.90 -13.51
C ILE A 214 11.45 1.43 -12.70
N ALA A 215 12.55 0.68 -12.65
CA ALA A 215 13.77 1.16 -12.03
C ALA A 215 14.36 2.30 -12.88
N LYS A 216 14.67 3.46 -12.27
CA LYS A 216 15.23 4.61 -13.01
C LYS A 216 16.55 4.27 -13.71
N ASN A 217 17.35 3.39 -13.10
CA ASN A 217 18.61 2.92 -13.69
C ASN A 217 18.41 1.91 -14.84
N ALA A 218 17.21 1.37 -15.03
CA ALA A 218 16.87 0.49 -16.14
C ALA A 218 16.33 1.26 -17.35
N LEU A 219 15.97 2.54 -17.19
CA LEU A 219 15.62 3.41 -18.31
C LEU A 219 16.80 3.52 -19.28
N GLN A 220 16.51 3.44 -20.57
CA GLN A 220 17.50 3.71 -21.62
C GLN A 220 17.96 5.17 -21.53
N THR A 221 19.22 5.42 -21.91
CA THR A 221 19.88 6.73 -21.73
C THR A 221 19.07 7.88 -22.32
N GLU A 222 18.48 7.69 -23.51
CA GLU A 222 17.64 8.69 -24.19
C GLU A 222 16.39 9.09 -23.39
N TYR A 223 15.77 8.16 -22.66
CA TYR A 223 14.59 8.46 -21.84
C TYR A 223 14.94 9.04 -20.47
N ARG A 224 16.18 8.90 -19.99
CA ARG A 224 16.57 9.51 -18.70
C ARG A 224 16.56 11.04 -18.75
N ALA A 225 16.76 11.59 -19.94
CA ALA A 225 16.78 13.04 -20.17
C ALA A 225 15.41 13.63 -20.54
N SER A 226 14.37 12.80 -20.73
CA SER A 226 13.04 13.34 -21.08
C SER A 226 12.37 13.97 -19.86
N ASP A 227 11.62 15.06 -20.07
CA ASP A 227 11.00 15.87 -19.03
C ASP A 227 10.23 15.06 -17.98
N TRP A 228 9.49 14.04 -18.41
CA TRP A 228 8.74 13.18 -17.49
C TRP A 228 9.67 12.37 -16.58
N ALA A 229 10.79 11.85 -17.07
CA ALA A 229 11.68 10.98 -16.30
C ALA A 229 12.61 11.78 -15.38
N SER A 230 13.09 12.94 -15.86
CA SER A 230 13.98 13.82 -15.11
C SER A 230 13.28 14.56 -13.98
N SER A 231 11.96 14.69 -14.02
CA SER A 231 11.16 15.32 -12.96
C SER A 231 11.14 14.53 -11.64
N PHE A 232 11.42 13.22 -11.65
CA PHE A 232 11.41 12.39 -10.44
C PHE A 232 12.65 12.61 -9.56
N PRO A 233 12.51 12.62 -8.22
CA PRO A 233 13.62 12.79 -7.28
C PRO A 233 14.78 11.83 -7.57
N GLU A 234 16.02 12.31 -7.46
CA GLU A 234 17.22 11.52 -7.77
C GLU A 234 17.32 10.24 -6.90
N LYS A 235 16.94 10.37 -5.62
CA LYS A 235 16.99 9.27 -4.63
C LYS A 235 15.92 8.20 -4.82
N GLN A 236 14.89 8.45 -5.63
CA GLN A 236 13.81 7.50 -5.86
C GLN A 236 14.28 6.41 -6.84
N GLU A 237 14.31 5.15 -6.41
CA GLU A 237 14.85 4.06 -7.25
C GLU A 237 13.87 3.60 -8.33
N TYR A 238 12.58 3.51 -8.00
CA TYR A 238 11.51 3.09 -8.90
C TYR A 238 10.47 4.17 -9.09
N ILE A 239 9.98 4.31 -10.32
CA ILE A 239 8.91 5.23 -10.70
C ILE A 239 7.75 4.44 -11.29
N TYR A 240 6.52 4.79 -10.93
CA TYR A 240 5.35 4.17 -11.54
C TYR A 240 5.02 4.88 -12.85
N GLN A 241 4.88 4.12 -13.93
CA GLN A 241 4.52 4.67 -15.23
C GLN A 241 3.45 3.80 -15.91
N PRO A 242 2.39 4.43 -16.45
CA PRO A 242 1.46 3.75 -17.35
C PRO A 242 2.13 3.16 -18.59
N TYR A 243 1.56 2.10 -19.16
CA TYR A 243 2.01 1.60 -20.47
C TYR A 243 1.64 2.57 -21.59
N LYS A 244 0.43 3.14 -21.57
CA LYS A 244 -0.13 3.92 -22.68
C LYS A 244 0.27 5.40 -22.73
N CYS A 245 0.90 5.91 -21.68
CA CYS A 245 1.38 7.28 -21.62
C CYS A 245 2.49 7.40 -20.57
N LYS A 246 3.15 8.56 -20.50
CA LYS A 246 4.16 8.88 -19.50
C LYS A 246 3.75 10.12 -18.72
N ARG A 247 3.91 10.04 -17.41
CA ARG A 247 3.52 11.08 -16.45
C ARG A 247 4.77 11.63 -15.76
N PRO A 248 4.94 12.96 -15.70
CA PRO A 248 5.99 13.55 -14.87
C PRO A 248 5.64 13.40 -13.38
N HIS A 249 6.63 13.57 -12.52
CA HIS A 249 6.41 13.73 -11.10
C HIS A 249 5.67 15.06 -10.83
N TYR A 250 4.56 14.99 -10.11
CA TYR A 250 3.83 16.15 -9.64
C TYR A 250 3.78 16.17 -8.13
N THR A 251 4.02 17.37 -7.59
CA THR A 251 3.67 17.68 -6.20
C THR A 251 2.49 18.62 -6.18
N ALA A 252 1.99 18.94 -4.98
CA ALA A 252 0.97 19.96 -4.82
C ALA A 252 1.36 21.34 -5.37
N LYS A 253 2.66 21.59 -5.64
CA LYS A 253 3.13 22.82 -6.30
C LYS A 253 2.65 22.99 -7.74
N ILE A 254 2.09 21.95 -8.37
CA ILE A 254 1.44 22.10 -9.68
C ILE A 254 0.33 23.17 -9.67
N LEU A 255 -0.21 23.51 -8.50
CA LEU A 255 -1.19 24.58 -8.32
C LEU A 255 -0.67 25.96 -8.77
N ASP A 256 0.64 26.16 -8.80
CA ASP A 256 1.27 27.37 -9.34
C ASP A 256 0.96 27.56 -10.83
N ASP A 257 0.83 26.46 -11.57
CA ASP A 257 0.58 26.44 -13.01
C ASP A 257 -0.91 26.38 -13.38
N THR A 258 -1.76 25.98 -12.43
CA THR A 258 -3.22 26.00 -12.59
C THR A 258 -3.77 27.42 -12.61
N LYS A 259 -4.97 27.63 -13.17
CA LYS A 259 -5.66 28.93 -13.18
C LYS A 259 -7.11 28.85 -12.71
N THR A 260 -7.79 27.74 -12.95
CA THR A 260 -9.21 27.54 -12.61
C THR A 260 -9.40 26.84 -11.28
N VAL A 261 -8.35 26.21 -10.72
CA VAL A 261 -8.41 25.57 -9.40
C VAL A 261 -8.47 26.64 -8.30
N SER A 262 -9.54 26.63 -7.50
CA SER A 262 -9.74 27.57 -6.38
C SER A 262 -9.87 26.87 -5.02
N HIS A 263 -10.45 25.67 -5.00
CA HIS A 263 -10.57 24.86 -3.79
C HIS A 263 -10.54 23.38 -4.12
N ILE A 264 -9.67 22.64 -3.42
CA ILE A 264 -9.58 21.18 -3.45
C ILE A 264 -10.02 20.62 -2.10
N LEU A 265 -11.06 19.80 -2.12
CA LEU A 265 -11.60 19.12 -0.93
C LEU A 265 -11.21 17.64 -0.95
N PHE A 266 -10.39 17.23 0.01
CA PHE A 266 -10.01 15.85 0.27
C PHE A 266 -10.97 15.24 1.28
N ILE A 267 -11.60 14.11 0.94
CA ILE A 267 -12.59 13.45 1.81
C ILE A 267 -12.27 11.96 1.88
N GLY A 268 -11.93 11.46 3.05
CA GLY A 268 -11.63 10.03 3.16
C GLY A 268 -11.07 9.62 4.50
N ASP A 269 -10.45 8.45 4.49
CA ASP A 269 -9.98 7.79 5.69
C ASP A 269 -8.55 8.21 6.10
N SER A 270 -7.93 7.42 6.99
CA SER A 270 -6.60 7.68 7.52
C SER A 270 -5.50 7.62 6.47
N VAL A 271 -5.68 6.91 5.35
CA VAL A 271 -4.68 6.87 4.28
C VAL A 271 -4.68 8.18 3.52
N LEU A 272 -5.86 8.71 3.17
CA LEU A 272 -5.94 10.02 2.50
C LEU A 272 -5.50 11.16 3.44
N ARG A 273 -5.83 11.07 4.74
CA ARG A 273 -5.28 11.98 5.75
C ARG A 273 -3.75 11.94 5.76
N GLY A 274 -3.18 10.73 5.78
CA GLY A 274 -1.74 10.52 5.78
C GLY A 274 -1.07 11.16 4.57
N ALA A 275 -1.62 10.94 3.36
CA ALA A 275 -1.15 11.58 2.13
C ALA A 275 -1.23 13.12 2.21
N PHE A 276 -2.36 13.64 2.68
CA PHE A 276 -2.57 15.08 2.83
C PHE A 276 -1.56 15.70 3.80
N CYS A 277 -1.41 15.16 5.02
CA CYS A 277 -0.56 15.76 6.04
C CYS A 277 0.93 15.51 5.84
N SER A 278 1.35 14.41 5.21
CA SER A 278 2.78 14.08 5.05
C SER A 278 3.37 14.56 3.72
N GLN A 279 2.56 14.80 2.69
CA GLN A 279 3.07 15.16 1.36
C GLN A 279 2.49 16.46 0.82
N ILE A 280 1.17 16.67 0.93
CA ILE A 280 0.52 17.87 0.38
C ILE A 280 0.78 19.09 1.26
N TRP A 281 0.51 18.96 2.56
CA TRP A 281 0.69 20.05 3.52
C TRP A 281 2.13 20.57 3.54
N PRO A 282 3.18 19.74 3.70
CA PRO A 282 4.55 20.23 3.74
C PRO A 282 5.01 20.83 2.40
N ALA A 283 4.45 20.37 1.28
CA ALA A 283 4.80 20.92 -0.03
C ALA A 283 4.29 22.35 -0.21
N LEU A 284 3.21 22.74 0.47
CA LEU A 284 2.56 24.05 0.31
C LEU A 284 2.72 24.98 1.51
N SER A 285 2.99 24.46 2.71
CA SER A 285 3.17 25.25 3.92
C SER A 285 4.47 26.05 3.88
N GLU A 286 4.48 27.24 4.51
CA GLU A 286 5.67 28.08 4.63
C GLU A 286 6.79 27.38 5.43
N SER A 287 6.42 26.53 6.39
CA SER A 287 7.36 25.79 7.23
C SER A 287 8.03 24.62 6.52
N GLY A 288 7.48 24.17 5.39
CA GLY A 288 7.97 23.00 4.65
C GLY A 288 7.81 21.67 5.41
N ILE A 289 7.04 21.65 6.51
CA ILE A 289 6.83 20.48 7.38
C ILE A 289 5.34 20.30 7.71
N ALA A 290 5.00 19.11 8.24
CA ALA A 290 3.68 18.82 8.77
C ALA A 290 3.51 19.52 10.13
N ASP A 291 2.78 20.63 10.16
CA ASP A 291 2.54 21.45 11.35
C ASP A 291 1.06 21.79 11.53
N GLY A 292 0.75 22.60 12.55
CA GLY A 292 -0.62 23.01 12.87
C GLY A 292 -1.56 21.81 13.01
N PRO A 293 -2.71 21.80 12.32
CA PRO A 293 -3.64 20.67 12.30
C PRO A 293 -3.00 19.35 11.80
N CYS A 294 -1.99 19.42 10.92
CA CYS A 294 -1.31 18.24 10.39
C CYS A 294 -0.11 17.78 11.23
N LYS A 295 0.19 18.46 12.35
CA LYS A 295 1.20 17.98 13.29
C LYS A 295 0.75 16.65 13.89
N PHE A 296 1.52 15.60 13.65
CA PHE A 296 1.21 14.28 14.19
C PHE A 296 1.19 14.31 15.72
N ILE A 297 0.04 13.95 16.26
CA ILE A 297 -0.17 13.65 17.68
C ILE A 297 -1.09 12.43 17.74
N ASN A 298 -0.80 11.50 18.65
CA ASN A 298 -1.59 10.28 18.79
C ASN A 298 -2.88 10.55 19.58
N ASP A 299 -3.73 11.42 19.03
CA ASP A 299 -5.00 11.85 19.59
C ASP A 299 -6.12 11.74 18.54
N ALA A 300 -7.16 10.97 18.88
CA ALA A 300 -8.27 10.67 17.99
C ALA A 300 -9.05 11.93 17.57
N ALA A 301 -9.31 12.84 18.51
CA ALA A 301 -10.12 14.01 18.27
C ALA A 301 -9.33 15.09 17.52
N LEU A 302 -8.04 15.26 17.84
CA LEU A 302 -7.24 16.38 17.34
C LEU A 302 -6.56 16.08 16.01
N TYR A 303 -5.89 14.94 15.86
CA TYR A 303 -5.17 14.62 14.62
C TYR A 303 -5.99 13.73 13.70
N HIS A 304 -6.60 12.67 14.24
CA HIS A 304 -7.20 11.65 13.39
C HIS A 304 -8.50 12.11 12.73
N ALA A 305 -9.40 12.76 13.48
CA ALA A 305 -10.73 13.13 12.99
C ALA A 305 -10.92 14.63 12.70
N ALA A 306 -10.09 15.52 13.27
CA ALA A 306 -10.29 16.96 13.08
C ALA A 306 -10.19 17.38 11.61
N PRO A 307 -10.95 18.38 11.16
CA PRO A 307 -10.74 19.05 9.89
C PRO A 307 -9.29 19.54 9.75
N LYS A 308 -8.73 19.50 8.53
CA LYS A 308 -7.48 20.18 8.19
C LYS A 308 -7.82 21.18 7.10
N ASP A 309 -7.45 22.45 7.29
CA ASP A 309 -7.70 23.49 6.31
C ASP A 309 -6.44 24.33 6.14
N MET A 310 -6.11 24.67 4.90
CA MET A 310 -5.05 25.60 4.56
C MET A 310 -5.43 26.46 3.36
N GLU A 311 -4.86 27.66 3.31
CA GLU A 311 -4.94 28.57 2.17
C GLU A 311 -3.53 28.74 1.61
N TYR A 312 -3.35 28.39 0.35
CA TYR A 312 -2.09 28.49 -0.36
C TYR A 312 -2.13 29.66 -1.32
N LYS A 313 -1.20 30.61 -1.16
CA LYS A 313 -1.06 31.74 -2.07
C LYS A 313 -0.08 31.37 -3.19
N THR A 314 -0.59 31.28 -4.42
CA THR A 314 0.21 30.97 -5.61
C THR A 314 1.10 32.15 -6.01
N PRO A 315 2.16 31.93 -6.82
CA PRO A 315 3.06 33.00 -7.26
C PRO A 315 2.37 34.14 -8.02
N ASP A 316 1.26 33.86 -8.72
CA ASP A 316 0.43 34.85 -9.41
C ASP A 316 -0.57 35.57 -8.48
N GLY A 317 -0.53 35.30 -7.17
CA GLY A 317 -1.30 36.00 -6.15
C GLY A 317 -2.71 35.44 -5.90
N ARG A 318 -3.11 34.35 -6.54
CA ARG A 318 -4.39 33.68 -6.24
C ARG A 318 -4.28 32.92 -4.92
N ASN A 319 -5.40 32.80 -4.24
CA ASN A 319 -5.52 31.94 -3.06
C ASN A 319 -6.23 30.65 -3.46
N VAL A 320 -5.56 29.52 -3.28
CA VAL A 320 -6.11 28.18 -3.48
C VAL A 320 -6.33 27.54 -2.13
N LYS A 321 -7.56 27.11 -1.86
CA LYS A 321 -7.91 26.44 -0.60
C LYS A 321 -7.70 24.94 -0.71
N LEU A 322 -7.21 24.34 0.36
CA LEU A 322 -7.12 22.89 0.49
C LEU A 322 -7.73 22.48 1.83
N SER A 323 -8.68 21.56 1.77
CA SER A 323 -9.42 21.09 2.94
C SER A 323 -9.37 19.57 3.00
N PHE A 324 -9.18 19.00 4.18
CA PHE A 324 -9.35 17.57 4.45
C PHE A 324 -10.50 17.36 5.44
N ARG A 325 -11.36 16.38 5.15
CA ARG A 325 -12.44 15.94 6.03
C ARG A 325 -12.34 14.42 6.23
N PHE A 326 -12.21 14.01 7.49
CA PHE A 326 -12.13 12.60 7.85
C PHE A 326 -13.50 11.95 7.73
N VAL A 327 -13.52 10.78 7.10
CA VAL A 327 -14.70 9.93 6.97
C VAL A 327 -14.34 8.51 7.43
N ASP A 328 -15.13 8.01 8.36
CA ASP A 328 -15.03 6.68 8.96
C ASP A 328 -15.95 5.68 8.24
N ASP A 329 -16.44 4.68 8.96
CA ASP A 329 -17.37 3.67 8.51
C ASP A 329 -18.82 4.17 8.33
N HIS A 330 -19.09 5.46 8.58
CA HIS A 330 -20.42 6.07 8.41
C HIS A 330 -20.42 7.22 7.39
N PRO A 331 -19.97 7.01 6.14
CA PRO A 331 -19.73 8.10 5.18
C PRO A 331 -20.98 8.92 4.83
N VAL A 332 -22.13 8.28 4.67
CA VAL A 332 -23.40 8.94 4.34
C VAL A 332 -23.84 9.89 5.46
N GLU A 333 -23.64 9.50 6.73
CA GLU A 333 -23.99 10.33 7.88
C GLU A 333 -23.09 11.57 8.03
N LYS A 334 -21.91 11.57 7.39
CA LYS A 334 -21.02 12.74 7.38
C LYS A 334 -21.40 13.77 6.32
N LEU A 335 -22.18 13.41 5.30
CA LEU A 335 -22.56 14.35 4.21
C LEU A 335 -23.19 15.66 4.72
N PRO A 336 -24.12 15.67 5.69
CA PRO A 336 -24.67 16.92 6.22
C PRO A 336 -23.58 17.83 6.83
N LYS A 337 -22.58 17.25 7.50
CA LYS A 337 -21.47 18.01 8.09
C LYS A 337 -20.55 18.62 7.02
N LEU A 338 -20.50 18.04 5.82
CA LEU A 338 -19.79 18.63 4.68
C LEU A 338 -20.54 19.83 4.11
N LYS A 339 -21.88 19.76 4.08
CA LYS A 339 -22.75 20.89 3.73
C LYS A 339 -22.56 22.04 4.71
N ASP A 340 -22.54 21.74 6.01
CA ASP A 340 -22.31 22.72 7.06
C ASP A 340 -20.85 23.22 7.05
N ALA A 341 -19.88 22.40 6.62
CA ALA A 341 -18.49 22.82 6.41
C ALA A 341 -18.34 23.96 5.39
N ALA A 342 -19.21 24.01 4.36
CA ALA A 342 -19.30 25.14 3.43
C ALA A 342 -19.91 26.41 4.08
N SER A 343 -20.50 26.28 5.28
CA SER A 343 -21.05 27.37 6.10
C SER A 343 -20.15 27.78 7.27
N TYR A 344 -19.03 27.08 7.54
CA TYR A 344 -18.06 27.58 8.50
C TYR A 344 -17.53 28.92 7.98
N GLU A 345 -17.59 29.96 8.81
CA GLU A 345 -17.13 31.33 8.52
C GLU A 345 -15.68 31.40 7.97
N HIS A 346 -14.92 30.30 8.05
CA HIS A 346 -13.51 30.21 7.72
C HIS A 346 -13.22 29.47 6.40
N VAL A 347 -14.24 28.93 5.69
CA VAL A 347 -14.04 28.32 4.35
C VAL A 347 -15.04 28.89 3.32
N PRO A 348 -14.87 30.13 2.84
CA PRO A 348 -15.68 30.63 1.73
C PRO A 348 -15.32 29.94 0.40
N GLY A 349 -16.27 29.26 -0.23
CA GLY A 349 -16.17 28.80 -1.63
C GLY A 349 -16.59 27.35 -1.87
N THR A 350 -17.21 27.10 -3.02
CA THR A 350 -17.55 25.75 -3.51
C THR A 350 -16.28 25.05 -4.03
N PRO A 351 -16.01 23.78 -3.67
CA PRO A 351 -14.86 23.06 -4.18
C PRO A 351 -14.94 22.92 -5.71
N THR A 352 -13.82 23.23 -6.37
CA THR A 352 -13.65 22.94 -7.81
C THR A 352 -13.28 21.48 -8.05
N HIS A 353 -12.58 20.88 -7.09
CA HIS A 353 -12.10 19.50 -7.15
C HIS A 353 -12.38 18.80 -5.83
N ILE A 354 -12.79 17.54 -5.91
CA ILE A 354 -12.98 16.66 -4.76
C ILE A 354 -12.12 15.42 -4.97
N VAL A 355 -11.20 15.14 -4.05
CA VAL A 355 -10.41 13.91 -4.05
C VAL A 355 -10.93 13.03 -2.93
N THR A 356 -11.40 11.83 -3.23
CA THR A 356 -12.01 10.98 -2.21
C THR A 356 -11.57 9.53 -2.28
N ASN A 357 -11.47 8.90 -1.11
CA ASN A 357 -11.26 7.46 -0.94
C ASN A 357 -12.19 6.97 0.17
N LEU A 358 -12.81 5.81 -0.03
CA LEU A 358 -13.48 5.06 1.04
C LEU A 358 -13.16 3.58 0.87
N GLY A 359 -12.51 2.97 1.87
CA GLY A 359 -12.51 1.51 1.92
C GLY A 359 -11.82 0.87 3.10
N LEU A 360 -10.78 1.46 3.70
CA LEU A 360 -10.15 0.81 4.86
C LEU A 360 -11.14 0.63 6.02
N TRP A 361 -11.94 1.66 6.32
CA TRP A 361 -12.97 1.58 7.38
C TRP A 361 -14.21 0.81 6.95
N LEU A 362 -14.42 0.63 5.65
CA LEU A 362 -15.48 -0.20 5.10
C LEU A 362 -15.02 -1.64 4.85
N ALA A 363 -13.77 -2.00 5.16
CA ALA A 363 -13.26 -3.37 5.00
C ALA A 363 -14.07 -4.44 5.76
N PRO A 364 -14.69 -4.16 6.93
CA PRO A 364 -15.61 -5.12 7.55
C PRO A 364 -16.92 -5.36 6.79
N PHE A 365 -17.27 -4.51 5.82
CA PHE A 365 -18.55 -4.57 5.14
C PHE A 365 -18.54 -5.69 4.10
N THR A 366 -19.70 -6.31 3.88
CA THR A 366 -19.89 -7.13 2.68
C THR A 366 -19.76 -6.27 1.42
N ILE A 367 -19.44 -6.89 0.29
CA ILE A 367 -19.30 -6.18 -0.98
C ILE A 367 -20.57 -5.41 -1.36
N SER A 368 -21.76 -5.99 -1.13
CA SER A 368 -23.02 -5.30 -1.39
C SER A 368 -23.24 -4.09 -0.47
N GLN A 369 -22.88 -4.18 0.81
CA GLN A 369 -22.94 -3.04 1.74
C GLN A 369 -21.94 -1.96 1.35
N TYR A 370 -20.71 -2.33 0.98
CA TYR A 370 -19.71 -1.40 0.47
C TYR A 370 -20.23 -0.67 -0.77
N GLU A 371 -20.74 -1.42 -1.75
CA GLU A 371 -21.28 -0.87 -2.99
C GLU A 371 -22.39 0.15 -2.73
N SER A 372 -23.42 -0.24 -1.97
CA SER A 372 -24.54 0.65 -1.64
C SER A 372 -24.07 1.88 -0.88
N THR A 373 -23.15 1.73 0.06
CA THR A 373 -22.64 2.82 0.90
C THR A 373 -21.84 3.83 0.07
N VAL A 374 -20.95 3.36 -0.78
CA VAL A 374 -20.12 4.21 -1.65
C VAL A 374 -20.99 4.91 -2.70
N LYS A 375 -21.96 4.22 -3.31
CA LYS A 375 -22.91 4.84 -4.26
C LYS A 375 -23.67 5.99 -3.60
N SER A 376 -24.33 5.74 -2.47
CA SER A 376 -25.09 6.79 -1.77
C SER A 376 -24.21 7.95 -1.32
N PHE A 377 -22.97 7.69 -0.91
CA PHE A 377 -22.02 8.74 -0.57
C PHE A 377 -21.66 9.61 -1.79
N LEU A 378 -21.32 9.00 -2.92
CA LEU A 378 -20.94 9.72 -4.14
C LEU A 378 -22.12 10.49 -4.74
N GLU A 379 -23.32 9.93 -4.71
CA GLU A 379 -24.55 10.62 -5.10
C GLU A 379 -24.78 11.86 -4.23
N GLY A 380 -24.68 11.72 -2.91
CA GLY A 380 -24.80 12.85 -1.99
C GLY A 380 -23.71 13.91 -2.17
N LEU A 381 -22.46 13.52 -2.49
CA LEU A 381 -21.42 14.48 -2.85
C LEU A 381 -21.75 15.24 -4.14
N HIS A 382 -22.34 14.56 -5.13
CA HIS A 382 -22.69 15.19 -6.40
C HIS A 382 -23.87 16.16 -6.22
N GLU A 383 -24.84 15.82 -5.37
CA GLU A 383 -25.91 16.74 -4.99
C GLU A 383 -25.38 17.99 -4.27
N LEU A 384 -24.39 17.83 -3.39
CA LEU A 384 -23.78 18.95 -2.68
C LEU A 384 -22.89 19.82 -3.58
N TYR A 385 -22.16 19.20 -4.51
CA TYR A 385 -21.14 19.85 -5.33
C TYR A 385 -21.24 19.43 -6.81
N PRO A 386 -22.35 19.80 -7.51
CA PRO A 386 -22.64 19.28 -8.84
C PRO A 386 -21.64 19.71 -9.91
N ALA A 387 -20.95 20.84 -9.71
CA ALA A 387 -19.96 21.37 -10.65
C ALA A 387 -18.53 20.89 -10.38
N ALA A 388 -18.27 20.20 -9.27
CA ALA A 388 -16.92 19.79 -8.89
C ALA A 388 -16.43 18.62 -9.74
N THR A 389 -15.15 18.65 -10.13
CA THR A 389 -14.46 17.48 -10.68
C THR A 389 -14.15 16.51 -9.54
N MET A 390 -14.67 15.28 -9.59
CA MET A 390 -14.40 14.25 -8.60
C MET A 390 -13.27 13.32 -9.03
N ILE A 391 -12.37 13.00 -8.11
CA ILE A 391 -11.27 12.05 -8.31
C ILE A 391 -11.45 10.94 -7.28
N TRP A 392 -11.86 9.77 -7.75
CA TRP A 392 -11.92 8.55 -6.96
C TRP A 392 -10.55 7.94 -6.84
N ARG A 393 -10.00 7.95 -5.62
CA ARG A 393 -8.81 7.21 -5.27
C ARG A 393 -9.27 5.86 -4.73
N THR A 394 -9.01 4.77 -5.47
CA THR A 394 -9.31 3.42 -4.95
C THR A 394 -8.58 3.21 -3.62
N THR A 395 -9.07 2.33 -2.77
CA THR A 395 -8.37 2.00 -1.52
C THR A 395 -7.03 1.35 -1.82
N THR A 396 -5.98 1.79 -1.14
CA THR A 396 -4.63 1.20 -1.25
C THR A 396 -4.62 -0.22 -0.71
N ASP A 397 -3.73 -1.07 -1.23
CA ASP A 397 -3.55 -2.44 -0.72
C ASP A 397 -3.11 -2.45 0.75
N VAL A 398 -3.17 -3.63 1.36
CA VAL A 398 -2.61 -3.91 2.68
C VAL A 398 -1.46 -4.92 2.58
N ALA A 399 -0.45 -4.74 3.42
CA ALA A 399 0.76 -5.54 3.46
C ALA A 399 0.81 -6.34 4.78
N PRO A 400 0.13 -7.51 4.86
CA PRO A 400 -0.01 -8.30 6.10
C PRO A 400 1.32 -8.86 6.63
N MET A 401 2.37 -8.88 5.82
CA MET A 401 3.73 -9.21 6.25
C MET A 401 4.40 -8.13 7.10
N ILE A 402 3.90 -6.89 7.08
CA ILE A 402 4.37 -5.81 7.99
C ILE A 402 3.56 -5.83 9.28
N GLN A 403 2.23 -5.76 9.14
CA GLN A 403 1.29 -5.87 10.23
C GLN A 403 -0.02 -6.43 9.67
N CYS A 404 -0.64 -7.33 10.41
CA CYS A 404 -1.88 -7.93 9.99
C CYS A 404 -3.11 -7.27 10.62
N PHE A 405 -4.11 -7.01 9.79
CA PHE A 405 -5.35 -6.33 10.13
C PHE A 405 -6.61 -7.15 9.78
N SER A 406 -6.46 -8.48 9.64
CA SER A 406 -7.56 -9.38 9.28
C SER A 406 -8.71 -9.37 10.28
N ASP A 407 -8.43 -9.09 11.55
CA ASP A 407 -9.44 -8.93 12.61
C ASP A 407 -10.36 -7.71 12.39
N LYS A 408 -9.93 -6.78 11.53
CA LYS A 408 -10.70 -5.60 11.10
C LYS A 408 -11.28 -5.79 9.70
N GLY A 409 -11.28 -7.00 9.15
CA GLY A 409 -11.68 -7.28 7.77
C GLY A 409 -10.73 -6.75 6.70
N MET A 410 -9.63 -6.08 7.08
CA MET A 410 -8.65 -5.49 6.15
C MET A 410 -7.72 -6.59 5.63
N THR A 411 -8.16 -7.29 4.59
CA THR A 411 -7.37 -8.30 3.87
C THR A 411 -7.14 -7.88 2.42
N ARG A 412 -6.09 -8.39 1.79
CA ARG A 412 -5.81 -8.11 0.36
C ARG A 412 -6.98 -8.52 -0.55
N SER A 413 -7.66 -9.63 -0.25
CA SER A 413 -8.87 -10.03 -1.01
C SER A 413 -9.96 -8.99 -0.90
N THR A 414 -10.28 -8.58 0.33
CA THR A 414 -11.35 -7.61 0.59
C THR A 414 -11.07 -6.29 -0.12
N ILE A 415 -9.85 -5.76 0.00
CA ILE A 415 -9.49 -4.51 -0.66
C ILE A 415 -9.50 -4.65 -2.19
N PHE A 416 -9.05 -5.79 -2.72
CA PHE A 416 -9.12 -6.07 -4.15
C PHE A 416 -10.55 -6.12 -4.68
N GLU A 417 -11.46 -6.79 -3.98
CA GLU A 417 -12.88 -6.86 -4.35
C GLU A 417 -13.55 -5.48 -4.27
N GLN A 418 -13.29 -4.71 -3.20
CA GLN A 418 -13.74 -3.32 -3.08
C GLN A 418 -13.22 -2.44 -4.22
N ARG A 419 -11.96 -2.62 -4.62
CA ARG A 419 -11.39 -1.94 -5.79
C ARG A 419 -12.17 -2.29 -7.06
N GLU A 420 -12.37 -3.58 -7.34
CA GLU A 420 -13.06 -4.01 -8.56
C GLU A 420 -14.46 -3.41 -8.65
N VAL A 421 -15.24 -3.51 -7.57
CA VAL A 421 -16.59 -2.95 -7.49
C VAL A 421 -16.58 -1.42 -7.60
N SER A 422 -15.54 -0.76 -7.08
CA SER A 422 -15.45 0.71 -7.17
C SER A 422 -15.27 1.23 -8.59
N PHE A 423 -14.67 0.45 -9.50
CA PHE A 423 -14.62 0.82 -10.91
C PHE A 423 -16.02 0.82 -11.54
N ASP A 424 -16.82 -0.20 -11.23
CA ASP A 424 -18.19 -0.29 -11.74
C ASP A 424 -19.06 0.86 -11.20
N ILE A 425 -18.87 1.25 -9.93
CA ILE A 425 -19.51 2.43 -9.34
C ILE A 425 -19.10 3.71 -10.07
N VAL A 426 -17.81 3.92 -10.33
CA VAL A 426 -17.35 5.13 -11.03
C VAL A 426 -17.97 5.24 -12.42
N GLU A 427 -18.02 4.15 -13.18
CA GLU A 427 -18.63 4.13 -14.49
C GLU A 427 -20.14 4.44 -14.42
N GLU A 428 -20.85 3.91 -13.43
CA GLU A 428 -22.25 4.27 -13.18
C GLU A 428 -22.41 5.77 -12.86
N MET A 429 -21.55 6.35 -12.03
CA MET A 429 -21.60 7.77 -11.69
C MET A 429 -21.32 8.66 -12.90
N LYS A 430 -20.38 8.28 -13.77
CA LYS A 430 -20.14 8.97 -15.05
C LYS A 430 -21.36 8.93 -15.96
N GLN A 431 -22.05 7.79 -16.04
CA GLN A 431 -23.29 7.64 -16.83
C GLN A 431 -24.42 8.53 -16.29
N LYS A 432 -24.43 8.81 -14.97
CA LYS A 432 -25.34 9.78 -14.35
C LYS A 432 -24.93 11.25 -14.55
N GLY A 433 -23.86 11.51 -15.30
CA GLY A 433 -23.37 12.86 -15.60
C GLY A 433 -22.38 13.43 -14.59
N VAL A 434 -21.91 12.64 -13.63
CA VAL A 434 -20.88 13.09 -12.68
C VAL A 434 -19.54 13.16 -13.38
N LYS A 435 -18.89 14.33 -13.32
CA LYS A 435 -17.53 14.51 -13.84
C LYS A 435 -16.52 13.84 -12.91
N MET A 436 -16.21 12.58 -13.18
CA MET A 436 -15.45 11.72 -12.28
C MET A 436 -14.27 11.06 -12.99
N PHE A 437 -13.12 11.03 -12.32
CA PHE A 437 -11.90 10.34 -12.74
C PHE A 437 -11.43 9.37 -11.67
N VAL A 438 -10.52 8.45 -12.01
CA VAL A 438 -10.02 7.43 -11.09
C VAL A 438 -8.49 7.46 -10.99
N VAL A 439 -7.99 7.23 -9.78
CA VAL A 439 -6.60 6.84 -9.51
C VAL A 439 -6.61 5.48 -8.82
N ASP A 440 -6.07 4.47 -9.50
CA ASP A 440 -5.97 3.09 -9.04
C ASP A 440 -4.82 2.90 -8.04
N ALA A 441 -4.99 3.48 -6.85
CA ALA A 441 -4.00 3.41 -5.79
C ALA A 441 -3.72 1.99 -5.31
N TYR A 442 -4.68 1.06 -5.42
CA TYR A 442 -4.46 -0.34 -5.09
C TYR A 442 -3.36 -0.94 -5.98
N THR A 443 -3.46 -0.80 -7.31
CA THR A 443 -2.47 -1.39 -8.23
C THR A 443 -1.07 -0.85 -7.98
N MET A 444 -0.95 0.46 -7.70
CA MET A 444 0.32 1.11 -7.41
C MET A 444 0.95 0.60 -6.10
N THR A 445 0.14 0.31 -5.09
CA THR A 445 0.60 -0.12 -3.77
C THR A 445 0.78 -1.64 -3.64
N ALA A 446 -0.04 -2.44 -4.32
CA ALA A 446 -0.07 -3.90 -4.20
C ALA A 446 1.23 -4.61 -4.59
N THR A 447 2.03 -3.97 -5.44
CA THR A 447 3.34 -4.46 -5.90
C THR A 447 4.50 -3.90 -5.10
N ARG A 448 4.24 -2.98 -4.15
CA ARG A 448 5.25 -2.21 -3.42
C ARG A 448 5.15 -2.28 -1.90
N PRO A 449 4.93 -3.46 -1.29
CA PRO A 449 4.80 -3.55 0.16
C PRO A 449 6.00 -2.98 0.93
N ASP A 450 7.18 -2.85 0.31
CA ASP A 450 8.37 -2.18 0.83
C ASP A 450 8.19 -0.68 1.12
N THR A 451 7.20 -0.04 0.50
CA THR A 451 6.94 1.40 0.60
C THR A 451 5.93 1.75 1.70
N ALA A 452 5.28 0.75 2.30
CA ALA A 452 4.34 0.94 3.39
C ALA A 452 5.06 1.16 4.73
N ASN A 453 4.44 1.95 5.60
CA ASN A 453 4.92 2.19 6.96
C ASN A 453 4.44 1.09 7.91
N ASP A 454 3.13 1.02 8.16
CA ASP A 454 2.51 0.02 9.04
C ASP A 454 1.77 -1.08 8.29
N GLY A 455 1.94 -1.16 6.98
CA GLY A 455 1.28 -2.13 6.13
C GLY A 455 -0.15 -1.75 5.72
N ARG A 456 -0.65 -0.56 6.07
CA ARG A 456 -1.89 -0.01 5.48
C ARG A 456 -1.78 1.49 5.19
N HIS A 457 -0.90 2.20 5.89
CA HIS A 457 -0.50 3.57 5.59
C HIS A 457 0.77 3.54 4.73
N TRP A 458 0.71 4.30 3.64
CA TRP A 458 1.73 4.34 2.60
C TRP A 458 2.55 5.63 2.68
N VAL A 459 2.71 6.16 3.89
CA VAL A 459 3.38 7.44 4.19
C VAL A 459 4.15 7.33 5.50
N ILE A 460 5.07 8.28 5.73
CA ILE A 460 5.70 8.47 7.03
C ILE A 460 4.91 9.57 7.76
N GLU A 461 4.16 9.23 8.80
CA GLU A 461 3.24 10.18 9.45
C GLU A 461 3.89 10.89 10.65
N SER A 462 4.76 10.20 11.39
CA SER A 462 5.27 10.69 12.67
C SER A 462 6.77 11.04 12.65
N PRO A 463 7.21 12.02 13.50
CA PRO A 463 8.63 12.32 13.68
C PRO A 463 9.46 11.13 14.18
N ASP A 464 8.84 10.18 14.90
CA ASP A 464 9.55 9.00 15.39
C ASP A 464 9.81 8.01 14.27
N GLU A 465 8.85 7.80 13.35
CA GLU A 465 9.07 6.98 12.15
C GLU A 465 10.16 7.56 11.26
N MET A 466 10.22 8.90 11.11
CA MET A 466 11.27 9.58 10.34
C MET A 466 12.70 9.27 10.83
N LYS A 467 12.88 8.87 12.09
CA LYS A 467 14.21 8.55 12.65
C LYS A 467 14.75 7.20 12.23
N TRP A 468 13.89 6.23 11.92
CA TRP A 468 14.31 4.84 11.67
C TRP A 468 13.78 4.26 10.36
N LEU A 469 12.57 4.63 9.94
CA LEU A 469 11.90 4.05 8.79
C LEU A 469 12.66 4.33 7.48
N PRO A 470 13.22 5.52 7.21
CA PRO A 470 14.01 5.73 5.99
C PRO A 470 15.28 4.86 5.92
N THR A 471 15.85 4.48 7.07
CA THR A 471 17.02 3.60 7.11
C THR A 471 16.62 2.14 6.86
N SER A 472 15.53 1.68 7.49
CA SER A 472 15.03 0.31 7.30
C SER A 472 14.30 0.12 5.97
N ARG A 473 13.54 1.10 5.51
CA ARG A 473 12.74 1.09 4.28
C ARG A 473 12.96 2.40 3.51
N PRO A 474 14.05 2.50 2.74
CA PRO A 474 14.39 3.72 2.01
C PRO A 474 13.32 4.20 1.02
N ALA A 475 12.50 3.28 0.52
CA ALA A 475 11.41 3.58 -0.40
C ALA A 475 10.07 3.90 0.29
N ALA A 476 10.06 4.04 1.63
CA ALA A 476 8.86 4.42 2.36
C ALA A 476 8.25 5.69 1.76
N ALA A 477 6.93 5.66 1.57
CA ALA A 477 6.13 6.70 0.92
C ALA A 477 6.20 6.82 -0.62
N ASP A 478 7.07 6.08 -1.31
CA ASP A 478 7.18 6.20 -2.77
C ASP A 478 5.89 5.79 -3.50
N ALA A 479 5.17 4.77 -3.01
CA ALA A 479 3.90 4.38 -3.63
C ALA A 479 2.82 5.44 -3.48
N GLU A 480 2.69 6.09 -2.32
CA GLU A 480 1.73 7.17 -2.16
C GLU A 480 2.10 8.39 -3.01
N ARG A 481 3.40 8.68 -3.20
CA ARG A 481 3.83 9.73 -4.14
C ARG A 481 3.33 9.44 -5.56
N ALA A 482 3.45 8.20 -6.03
CA ALA A 482 2.92 7.82 -7.35
C ALA A 482 1.39 7.94 -7.44
N VAL A 483 0.68 7.67 -6.35
CA VAL A 483 -0.77 7.90 -6.28
C VAL A 483 -1.09 9.38 -6.39
N LEU A 484 -0.38 10.24 -5.64
CA LEU A 484 -0.55 11.68 -5.72
C LEU A 484 -0.11 12.26 -7.06
N ASP A 485 0.92 11.73 -7.70
CA ASP A 485 1.28 12.07 -9.08
C ASP A 485 0.06 11.91 -9.99
N GLY A 486 -0.71 10.82 -9.83
CA GLY A 486 -1.94 10.60 -10.59
C GLY A 486 -3.07 11.56 -10.26
N VAL A 487 -3.26 11.89 -8.99
CA VAL A 487 -4.26 12.88 -8.56
C VAL A 487 -3.94 14.25 -9.15
N PHE A 488 -2.71 14.71 -9.01
CA PHE A 488 -2.28 16.04 -9.46
C PHE A 488 -2.17 16.13 -10.99
N ASP A 489 -1.84 15.04 -11.68
CA ASP A 489 -1.90 14.97 -13.14
C ASP A 489 -3.33 15.19 -13.66
N ILE A 490 -4.33 14.54 -13.05
CA ILE A 490 -5.75 14.74 -13.39
C ILE A 490 -6.16 16.20 -13.16
N ILE A 491 -5.82 16.78 -12.01
CA ILE A 491 -6.13 18.19 -11.69
C ILE A 491 -5.50 19.14 -12.73
N ALA A 492 -4.23 18.94 -13.05
CA ALA A 492 -3.51 19.79 -14.00
C ALA A 492 -4.06 19.68 -15.42
N GLN A 493 -4.48 18.48 -15.84
CA GLN A 493 -5.09 18.29 -17.15
C GLN A 493 -6.50 18.88 -17.21
N ASP A 494 -7.29 18.73 -16.15
CA ASP A 494 -8.65 19.30 -16.11
C ASP A 494 -8.60 20.82 -16.19
N ASP A 495 -7.70 21.45 -15.43
CA ASP A 495 -7.44 22.89 -15.51
C ASP A 495 -7.12 23.33 -16.94
N ARG A 496 -6.22 22.61 -17.64
CA ARG A 496 -5.89 22.90 -19.04
C ARG A 496 -7.11 22.81 -19.95
N MET A 497 -7.98 21.82 -19.76
CA MET A 497 -9.22 21.69 -20.55
C MET A 497 -10.20 22.83 -20.25
N GLN A 498 -10.42 23.18 -18.99
CA GLN A 498 -11.32 24.28 -18.62
C GLN A 498 -10.85 25.62 -19.19
N ARG A 499 -9.55 25.92 -19.13
CA ARG A 499 -8.98 27.14 -19.73
C ARG A 499 -9.17 27.18 -21.24
N ARG A 500 -9.01 26.04 -21.94
CA ARG A 500 -9.23 25.97 -23.38
C ARG A 500 -10.69 26.29 -23.71
N LYS A 501 -11.63 25.68 -22.98
CA LYS A 501 -13.06 25.93 -23.15
C LYS A 501 -13.43 27.40 -22.91
N LEU A 502 -12.94 28.01 -21.83
CA LEU A 502 -13.16 29.43 -21.54
C LEU A 502 -12.61 30.34 -22.64
N LYS A 503 -11.44 30.00 -23.19
CA LYS A 503 -10.84 30.75 -24.30
C LYS A 503 -11.69 30.64 -25.57
N GLU A 504 -12.14 29.44 -25.91
CA GLU A 504 -13.02 29.21 -27.07
C GLU A 504 -14.36 29.94 -26.94
N GLU A 505 -14.94 29.98 -25.74
CA GLU A 505 -16.17 30.74 -25.45
C GLU A 505 -15.94 32.26 -25.57
N THR A 506 -14.83 32.77 -25.06
CA THR A 506 -14.50 34.21 -25.13
C THR A 506 -14.15 34.67 -26.56
N GLU A 507 -13.59 33.78 -27.40
CA GLU A 507 -13.27 34.10 -28.81
C GLU A 507 -14.49 33.99 -29.74
N ALA A 508 -15.56 33.33 -29.30
CA ALA A 508 -16.81 33.18 -30.05
C ALA A 508 -17.82 34.33 -29.81
N GLU A 509 -17.67 35.05 -28.69
CA GLU A 509 -18.38 36.30 -28.37
C GLU A 509 -17.74 37.52 -29.04
#